data_AF-A0A820LMT6-F1
#
_entry.id   AF-A0A820LMT6-F1
#
_cell.length_a   1.000
_cell.length_b   1.000
_cell.length_c   1.000
_cell.angle_alpha   90.00
_cell.angle_beta   90.00
_cell.angle_gamma   90.00
#
_symmetry.space_group_name_H-M   'P 1'
#
loop_
_entity.id
_entity.type
_entity.pdbx_description
1 polymer ?
#
loop_
_entity_poly.entity_id
_entity_poly.type
_entity_poly.pdbx_seq_one_letter_code
_entity_poly.pdbx_strand_id
1 'polypeptide(L)'
;MTTHASHFNGGAITWQPIDPYSNSSSIGITITQTYSWTYPEVNCTTNVPISSGKNDVNLTCIANCSTDGGYSNAVIDIITDCTSYSTTLSTVSSQRSVNVTLNAGAYFFLAYQDKAWRKLYATSTSNLQWSIVTLIDLRVRSDGMINTPPVANVL
;
A
#
# COMPACT_ATOMS: atom_id res chain seq x y z
N MET A 1 16.27 17.91 16.87
CA MET A 1 16.09 16.45 16.69
C MET A 1 15.98 16.18 15.20
N THR A 2 17.07 15.76 14.57
CA THR A 2 17.17 15.54 13.12
C THR A 2 16.58 14.17 12.79
N THR A 3 15.35 14.14 12.28
CA THR A 3 14.79 12.93 11.68
C THR A 3 15.43 12.73 10.32
N HIS A 4 16.44 11.84 10.24
CA HIS A 4 16.91 11.31 8.96
C HIS A 4 15.86 10.33 8.44
N ALA A 5 14.76 10.88 7.97
CA ALA A 5 13.63 10.15 7.46
C ALA A 5 13.90 9.91 5.95
N SER A 6 14.64 8.85 5.63
CA SER A 6 15.07 8.56 4.24
C SER A 6 15.18 7.08 3.89
N HIS A 7 14.48 6.22 4.63
CA HIS A 7 14.55 4.77 4.41
C HIS A 7 13.50 4.25 3.43
N PHE A 8 12.47 5.03 3.12
CA PHE A 8 11.43 4.62 2.17
C PHE A 8 11.68 5.22 0.79
N ASN A 9 11.85 4.35 -0.22
CA ASN A 9 12.11 4.72 -1.62
C ASN A 9 10.83 4.74 -2.46
N GLY A 10 9.68 4.37 -1.88
CA GLY A 10 8.38 4.31 -2.55
C GLY A 10 7.90 2.88 -2.76
N GLY A 11 6.90 2.72 -3.63
CA GLY A 11 6.26 1.44 -3.85
C GLY A 11 4.92 1.56 -4.58
N ALA A 12 4.12 0.51 -4.50
CA ALA A 12 2.80 0.42 -5.11
C ALA A 12 1.82 -0.31 -4.20
N ILE A 13 0.55 0.09 -4.26
CA ILE A 13 -0.58 -0.61 -3.65
C ILE A 13 -1.54 -0.97 -4.79
N THR A 14 -1.70 -2.27 -5.04
CA THR A 14 -2.63 -2.79 -6.04
C THR A 14 -3.70 -3.62 -5.34
N TRP A 15 -4.83 -3.85 -6.02
CA TRP A 15 -5.88 -4.67 -5.48
C TRP A 15 -6.66 -5.35 -6.61
N GLN A 16 -7.37 -6.42 -6.28
CA GLN A 16 -8.30 -7.09 -7.20
C GLN A 16 -9.40 -7.80 -6.41
N PRO A 17 -10.62 -7.92 -6.96
CA PRO A 17 -11.63 -8.79 -6.37
C PRO A 17 -11.18 -10.26 -6.42
N ILE A 18 -11.49 -11.02 -5.36
CA ILE A 18 -11.24 -12.47 -5.31
C ILE A 18 -12.11 -13.19 -6.34
N ASP A 19 -13.37 -12.75 -6.46
CA ASP A 19 -14.30 -13.16 -7.51
C ASP A 19 -14.88 -11.90 -8.19
N PRO A 20 -14.47 -11.59 -9.44
CA PRO A 20 -14.93 -10.40 -10.14
C PRO A 20 -16.40 -10.47 -10.58
N TYR A 21 -17.04 -11.64 -10.48
CA TYR A 21 -18.46 -11.86 -10.84
C TYR A 21 -19.37 -11.92 -9.62
N SER A 22 -18.84 -11.72 -8.42
CA SER A 22 -19.63 -11.80 -7.20
C SER A 22 -20.73 -10.75 -7.17
N ASN A 23 -21.94 -11.19 -6.85
CA ASN A 23 -23.14 -10.37 -6.62
C ASN A 23 -23.51 -10.29 -5.13
N SER A 24 -22.60 -10.73 -4.25
CA SER A 24 -22.78 -10.68 -2.80
C SER A 24 -22.81 -9.23 -2.29
N SER A 25 -23.50 -9.00 -1.18
CA SER A 25 -23.42 -7.72 -0.46
C SER A 25 -22.04 -7.47 0.19
N SER A 26 -21.24 -8.53 0.33
CA SER A 26 -19.87 -8.51 0.84
C SER A 26 -18.93 -9.07 -0.22
N ILE A 27 -17.96 -8.27 -0.64
CA ILE A 27 -16.99 -8.55 -1.69
C ILE A 27 -15.62 -8.73 -1.06
N GLY A 28 -15.02 -9.90 -1.28
CA GLY A 28 -13.62 -10.16 -0.92
C GLY A 28 -12.68 -9.57 -1.97
N ILE A 29 -11.67 -8.82 -1.53
CA ILE A 29 -10.59 -8.31 -2.37
C ILE A 29 -9.24 -8.74 -1.83
N THR A 30 -8.26 -8.90 -2.70
CA THR A 30 -6.84 -9.06 -2.34
C THR A 30 -6.13 -7.75 -2.57
N ILE A 31 -5.55 -7.17 -1.53
CA ILE A 31 -4.69 -5.98 -1.60
C ILE A 31 -3.24 -6.45 -1.57
N THR A 32 -2.45 -6.02 -2.55
CA THR A 32 -1.01 -6.31 -2.62
C THR A 32 -0.22 -5.03 -2.43
N GLN A 33 0.64 -5.03 -1.42
CA GLN A 33 1.55 -3.94 -1.09
C GLN A 33 2.94 -4.33 -1.55
N THR A 34 3.62 -3.48 -2.33
CA THR A 34 5.02 -3.68 -2.71
C THR A 34 5.80 -2.42 -2.38
N TYR A 35 6.91 -2.56 -1.67
CA TYR A 35 7.69 -1.44 -1.16
C TYR A 35 9.16 -1.59 -1.48
N SER A 36 9.81 -0.44 -1.64
CA SER A 36 11.25 -0.32 -1.76
C SER A 36 11.81 0.48 -0.59
N TRP A 37 12.84 -0.06 0.05
CA TRP A 37 13.50 0.51 1.22
C TRP A 37 14.99 0.66 1.00
N THR A 38 15.65 1.45 1.85
CA THR A 38 17.10 1.67 1.82
C THR A 38 17.82 0.60 2.62
N TYR A 39 18.70 -0.18 1.97
CA TYR A 39 19.61 -1.12 2.63
C TYR A 39 20.91 -0.41 3.06
N PRO A 40 21.53 -0.73 4.21
CA PRO A 40 21.10 -1.66 5.27
C PRO A 40 20.24 -0.99 6.36
N GLU A 41 19.73 0.23 6.13
CA GLU A 41 18.90 0.92 7.13
C GLU A 41 17.60 0.14 7.43
N VAL A 42 17.07 -0.55 6.43
CA VAL A 42 16.04 -1.57 6.54
C VAL A 42 16.64 -2.90 6.10
N ASN A 43 16.57 -3.89 6.98
CA ASN A 43 17.07 -5.24 6.76
C ASN A 43 16.07 -6.07 5.95
N CYS A 44 16.58 -6.85 5.01
CA CYS A 44 15.78 -7.83 4.27
C CYS A 44 15.48 -9.05 5.16
N THR A 45 14.29 -9.08 5.75
CA THR A 45 13.81 -10.15 6.65
C THR A 45 12.28 -10.29 6.51
N THR A 46 11.65 -11.10 7.36
CA THR A 46 10.19 -11.05 7.52
C THR A 46 9.78 -9.81 8.32
N ASN A 47 8.53 -9.37 8.15
CA ASN A 47 7.97 -8.20 8.84
C ASN A 47 8.79 -6.90 8.65
N VAL A 48 9.07 -6.56 7.39
CA VAL A 48 9.66 -5.28 6.98
C VAL A 48 8.61 -4.17 7.07
N PRO A 49 8.92 -2.99 7.64
CA PRO A 49 10.23 -2.55 8.14
C PRO A 49 10.43 -2.72 9.66
N ILE A 50 9.46 -3.27 10.40
CA ILE A 50 9.49 -3.31 11.88
C ILE A 50 10.65 -4.13 12.44
N SER A 51 11.08 -5.17 11.74
CA SER A 51 12.25 -5.97 12.10
C SER A 51 13.56 -5.17 12.14
N SER A 52 13.56 -3.97 11.56
CA SER A 52 14.69 -3.02 11.54
C SER A 52 14.51 -1.88 12.55
N GLY A 53 13.57 -2.00 13.49
CA GLY A 53 13.27 -0.98 14.49
C GLY A 53 12.58 0.27 13.92
N LYS A 54 11.93 0.14 12.75
CA LYS A 54 11.08 1.18 12.17
C LYS A 54 9.64 1.01 12.66
N ASN A 55 8.88 2.10 12.68
CA ASN A 55 7.47 2.03 13.08
C ASN A 55 6.63 1.37 11.99
N ASP A 56 5.63 0.61 12.41
CA ASP A 56 4.49 0.26 11.56
C ASP A 56 3.48 1.40 11.54
N VAL A 57 2.77 1.47 10.43
CA VAL A 57 1.72 2.43 10.17
C VAL A 57 0.68 1.72 9.33
N ASN A 58 -0.55 2.15 9.46
CA ASN A 58 -1.66 1.55 8.73
C ASN A 58 -1.81 2.17 7.35
N LEU A 59 -2.37 1.40 6.41
CA LEU A 59 -3.02 2.02 5.28
C LEU A 59 -4.27 2.76 5.76
N THR A 60 -4.44 3.99 5.29
CA THR A 60 -5.49 4.89 5.75
C THR A 60 -6.39 5.29 4.60
N CYS A 61 -7.69 5.39 4.88
CA CYS A 61 -8.56 6.07 3.94
C CYS A 61 -8.27 7.58 3.96
N ILE A 62 -8.08 8.18 2.79
CA ILE A 62 -7.75 9.60 2.65
C ILE A 62 -8.82 10.41 1.90
N ALA A 63 -9.74 9.75 1.20
CA ALA A 63 -10.88 10.39 0.54
C ALA A 63 -12.02 9.39 0.30
N ASN A 64 -13.25 9.91 0.31
CA ASN A 64 -14.51 9.13 0.23
C ASN A 64 -14.64 8.04 1.32
N CYS A 65 -14.17 8.35 2.54
CA CYS A 65 -14.13 7.38 3.64
C CYS A 65 -15.52 6.99 4.18
N SER A 66 -16.55 7.77 3.89
CA SER A 66 -17.95 7.37 4.18
C SER A 66 -18.43 6.20 3.33
N THR A 67 -17.74 5.88 2.24
CA THR A 67 -18.04 4.78 1.31
C THR A 67 -16.95 3.72 1.29
N ASP A 68 -16.21 3.58 2.40
CA ASP A 68 -15.08 2.65 2.54
C ASP A 68 -15.47 1.17 2.63
N GLY A 69 -16.78 0.88 2.62
CA GLY A 69 -17.31 -0.48 2.70
C GLY A 69 -16.99 -1.19 4.02
N GLY A 70 -16.69 -0.46 5.10
CA GLY A 70 -16.31 -1.02 6.39
C GLY A 70 -14.81 -1.20 6.58
N TYR A 71 -13.97 -0.73 5.64
CA TYR A 71 -12.51 -0.81 5.74
C TYR A 71 -11.96 -0.25 7.06
N SER A 72 -12.55 0.82 7.59
CA SER A 72 -12.16 1.43 8.87
C SER A 72 -12.22 0.46 10.08
N ASN A 73 -12.92 -0.67 9.97
CA ASN A 73 -12.98 -1.71 10.99
C ASN A 73 -12.01 -2.88 10.73
N ALA A 74 -11.42 -2.95 9.55
CA ALA A 74 -10.54 -4.02 9.08
C ALA A 74 -9.26 -3.43 8.46
N VAL A 75 -8.68 -2.47 9.17
CA VAL A 75 -7.50 -1.73 8.72
C VAL A 75 -6.30 -2.67 8.62
N ILE A 76 -5.56 -2.55 7.52
CA ILE A 76 -4.34 -3.35 7.28
C ILE A 76 -3.10 -2.49 7.50
N ASP A 77 -2.06 -3.10 8.06
CA ASP A 77 -0.75 -2.49 8.25
C ASP A 77 0.07 -2.50 6.94
N ILE A 78 1.16 -1.72 6.93
CA ILE A 78 2.16 -1.70 5.85
C ILE A 78 3.19 -2.82 5.95
N ILE A 79 3.04 -3.74 6.90
CA ILE A 79 4.05 -4.76 7.17
C ILE A 79 4.07 -5.73 6.01
N THR A 80 5.26 -5.93 5.45
CA THR A 80 5.50 -6.79 4.29
C THR A 80 6.63 -7.75 4.59
N ASP A 81 6.90 -8.68 3.67
CA ASP A 81 8.03 -9.60 3.79
C ASP A 81 9.04 -9.29 2.70
N CYS A 82 10.34 -9.35 3.02
CA CYS A 82 11.37 -9.09 2.03
C CYS A 82 11.30 -10.10 0.89
N THR A 83 11.34 -9.60 -0.35
CA THR A 83 11.41 -10.41 -1.56
C THR A 83 12.82 -10.44 -2.15
N SER A 84 13.56 -9.33 -2.07
CA SER A 84 14.95 -9.24 -2.53
C SER A 84 15.68 -8.05 -1.94
N TYR A 85 17.02 -8.04 -2.04
CA TYR A 85 17.82 -6.87 -1.69
C TYR A 85 19.08 -6.79 -2.56
N SER A 86 19.68 -5.60 -2.63
CA SER A 86 20.92 -5.33 -3.34
C SER A 86 21.82 -4.42 -2.50
N THR A 87 23.01 -4.91 -2.17
CA THR A 87 24.04 -4.12 -1.50
C THR A 87 24.59 -3.02 -2.43
N THR A 88 24.78 -3.35 -3.71
CA THR A 88 25.28 -2.42 -4.74
C THR A 88 24.33 -1.25 -4.97
N LEU A 89 23.02 -1.51 -5.03
CA LEU A 89 22.01 -0.46 -5.21
C LEU A 89 21.52 0.13 -3.89
N SER A 90 21.92 -0.44 -2.76
CA SER A 90 21.45 -0.06 -1.42
C SER A 90 19.92 -0.11 -1.31
N THR A 91 19.30 -1.16 -1.86
CA THR A 91 17.85 -1.33 -1.91
C THR A 91 17.38 -2.64 -1.29
N VAL A 92 16.21 -2.60 -0.66
CA VAL A 92 15.41 -3.78 -0.28
C VAL A 92 14.07 -3.66 -0.99
N SER A 93 13.58 -4.77 -1.52
CA SER A 93 12.22 -4.91 -2.03
C SER A 93 11.44 -5.81 -1.08
N SER A 94 10.21 -5.42 -0.74
CA SER A 94 9.32 -6.23 0.10
C SER A 94 7.90 -6.24 -0.46
N GLN A 95 7.15 -7.30 -0.19
CA GLN A 95 5.79 -7.46 -0.67
C GLN A 95 4.93 -8.25 0.33
N ARG A 96 3.62 -7.99 0.34
CA ARG A 96 2.62 -8.84 0.98
C ARG A 96 1.26 -8.66 0.31
N SER A 97 0.50 -9.74 0.25
CA SER A 97 -0.91 -9.73 -0.15
C SER A 97 -1.80 -10.08 1.03
N VAL A 98 -2.87 -9.31 1.23
CA VAL A 98 -3.84 -9.49 2.31
C VAL A 98 -5.24 -9.47 1.75
N ASN A 99 -6.08 -10.40 2.20
CA ASN A 99 -7.50 -10.43 1.82
C ASN A 99 -8.31 -9.57 2.79
N VAL A 100 -9.18 -8.73 2.24
CA VAL A 100 -10.10 -7.88 3.00
C VAL A 100 -11.50 -8.06 2.43
N THR A 101 -12.50 -8.08 3.30
CA THR A 101 -13.91 -8.13 2.90
C THR A 101 -14.54 -6.76 3.10
N LEU A 102 -15.11 -6.21 2.04
CA LEU A 102 -15.74 -4.89 2.03
C LEU A 102 -17.18 -4.99 1.52
N ASN A 103 -18.03 -4.05 1.89
CA ASN A 103 -19.38 -3.98 1.35
C ASN A 103 -19.36 -3.70 -0.16
N ALA A 104 -20.31 -4.30 -0.88
CA ALA A 104 -20.49 -4.05 -2.31
C ALA A 104 -20.66 -2.55 -2.60
N GLY A 105 -20.07 -2.09 -3.71
CA GLY A 105 -20.12 -0.68 -4.12
C GLY A 105 -19.19 0.25 -3.34
N ALA A 106 -18.30 -0.27 -2.48
CA ALA A 106 -17.27 0.53 -1.82
C ALA A 106 -16.46 1.36 -2.82
N TYR A 107 -16.20 2.62 -2.50
CA TYR A 107 -15.51 3.56 -3.37
C TYR A 107 -14.71 4.56 -2.53
N PHE A 108 -13.39 4.37 -2.43
CA PHE A 108 -12.55 5.18 -1.56
C PHE A 108 -11.08 5.16 -1.94
N PHE A 109 -10.35 6.19 -1.51
CA PHE A 109 -8.91 6.28 -1.70
C PHE A 109 -8.20 5.72 -0.48
N LEU A 110 -7.40 4.69 -0.70
CA LEU A 110 -6.56 4.05 0.30
C LEU A 110 -5.12 4.47 0.08
N ALA A 111 -4.42 4.86 1.15
CA ALA A 111 -3.06 5.34 1.03
C ALA A 111 -2.16 4.94 2.19
N TYR A 112 -0.88 4.76 1.85
CA TYR A 112 0.19 4.83 2.83
C TYR A 112 0.71 6.28 2.90
N GLN A 113 0.65 6.91 4.07
CA GLN A 113 1.19 8.25 4.31
C GLN A 113 2.32 8.17 5.33
N ASP A 114 3.49 8.70 5.00
CA ASP A 114 4.64 8.71 5.91
C ASP A 114 5.51 9.95 5.71
N LYS A 115 6.32 10.25 6.71
CA LYS A 115 7.31 11.33 6.73
C LYS A 115 8.72 10.82 6.42
N ALA A 116 8.95 9.51 6.31
CA ALA A 116 10.28 8.92 6.11
C ALA A 116 10.66 8.56 4.67
N TRP A 117 9.99 9.20 3.72
CA TRP A 117 10.36 9.20 2.31
C TRP A 117 11.75 9.77 2.09
N ARG A 118 12.53 9.12 1.23
CA ARG A 118 13.81 9.65 0.79
C ARG A 118 13.63 11.03 0.19
N LYS A 119 14.44 11.99 0.66
CA LYS A 119 14.43 13.36 0.14
C LYS A 119 14.73 13.33 -1.36
N LEU A 120 13.76 13.81 -2.16
CA LEU A 120 14.02 14.16 -3.55
C LEU A 120 14.90 15.43 -3.54
N TYR A 121 15.93 15.45 -4.38
CA TYR A 121 16.98 16.49 -4.40
C TYR A 121 16.49 17.91 -4.74
N ALA A 122 15.18 18.15 -4.87
CA ALA A 122 14.64 19.34 -5.53
C ALA A 122 13.67 20.21 -4.72
N THR A 123 13.44 19.98 -3.42
CA THR A 123 12.53 20.86 -2.66
C THR A 123 13.14 21.33 -1.34
N SER A 124 13.18 22.66 -1.17
CA SER A 124 13.58 23.37 0.06
C SER A 124 12.51 23.31 1.17
N THR A 125 11.42 22.57 0.95
CA THR A 125 10.30 22.45 1.89
C THR A 125 10.50 21.24 2.80
N SER A 126 10.68 21.51 4.09
CA SER A 126 10.61 20.49 5.15
C SER A 126 9.16 20.03 5.39
N ASN A 127 8.96 18.79 5.85
CA ASN A 127 7.67 18.19 6.25
C ASN A 127 6.69 17.83 5.12
N LEU A 128 7.17 17.57 3.90
CA LEU A 128 6.30 17.00 2.86
C LEU A 128 5.84 15.59 3.26
N GLN A 129 4.51 15.40 3.36
CA GLN A 129 3.89 14.10 3.55
C GLN A 129 3.60 13.52 2.17
N TRP A 130 4.47 12.59 1.73
CA TRP A 130 4.26 11.87 0.49
C TRP A 130 3.37 10.66 0.75
N SER A 131 2.64 10.25 -0.29
CA SER A 131 1.70 9.13 -0.18
C SER A 131 1.74 8.25 -1.42
N ILE A 132 1.65 6.93 -1.20
CA ILE A 132 1.27 5.98 -2.25
C ILE A 132 -0.22 5.79 -2.11
N VAL A 133 -0.97 6.01 -3.19
CA VAL A 133 -2.43 6.02 -3.19
C VAL A 133 -2.94 4.99 -4.18
N THR A 134 -4.00 4.29 -3.82
CA THR A 134 -4.80 3.47 -4.72
C THR A 134 -6.28 3.81 -4.54
N LEU A 135 -7.04 3.73 -5.63
CA LEU A 135 -8.49 3.88 -5.60
C LEU A 135 -9.11 2.49 -5.52
N ILE A 136 -9.78 2.19 -4.42
CA ILE A 136 -10.66 1.02 -4.32
C ILE A 136 -12.01 1.41 -4.92
N ASP A 137 -12.50 0.62 -5.88
CA ASP A 137 -13.77 0.85 -6.55
C ASP A 137 -14.46 -0.48 -6.82
N LEU A 138 -15.38 -0.87 -5.93
CA LEU A 138 -16.14 -2.13 -6.02
C LEU A 138 -17.50 -1.94 -6.68
N ARG A 139 -17.72 -0.83 -7.37
CA ARG A 139 -18.95 -0.62 -8.14
C ARG A 139 -18.95 -1.54 -9.36
N VAL A 140 -20.12 -2.10 -9.64
CA VAL A 140 -20.31 -3.01 -10.77
C VAL A 140 -20.31 -2.18 -12.07
N ARG A 141 -19.55 -2.66 -13.05
CA ARG A 141 -19.46 -2.10 -14.39
C ARG A 141 -20.70 -2.44 -15.22
N SER A 142 -20.85 -1.80 -16.37
CA SER A 142 -21.96 -2.05 -17.30
C SER A 142 -21.99 -3.47 -17.87
N ASP A 143 -20.88 -4.21 -17.82
CA ASP A 143 -20.76 -5.61 -18.25
C ASP A 143 -21.05 -6.63 -17.11
N GLY A 144 -21.47 -6.15 -15.93
CA GLY A 144 -21.85 -7.01 -14.81
C GLY A 144 -20.66 -7.50 -13.96
N MET A 145 -19.43 -7.06 -14.25
CA MET A 145 -18.25 -7.37 -13.46
C MET A 145 -17.95 -6.27 -12.44
N ILE A 146 -17.40 -6.64 -11.29
CA ILE A 146 -16.84 -5.68 -10.33
C ILE A 146 -15.65 -4.98 -11.01
N ASN A 147 -15.55 -3.66 -10.82
CA ASN A 147 -14.42 -2.93 -11.36
C ASN A 147 -13.10 -3.51 -10.82
N THR A 148 -12.13 -3.70 -11.72
CA THR A 148 -10.84 -4.32 -11.42
C THR A 148 -9.79 -3.40 -12.02
N PRO A 149 -8.85 -2.87 -11.20
CA PRO A 149 -7.88 -1.92 -11.70
C PRO A 149 -6.90 -2.62 -12.66
N PRO A 150 -6.41 -1.91 -13.69
CA PRO A 150 -5.37 -2.46 -14.54
C PRO A 150 -4.08 -2.64 -13.72
N VAL A 151 -3.47 -3.83 -13.81
CA VAL A 151 -2.13 -4.09 -13.25
C VAL A 151 -1.16 -4.27 -14.41
N ALA A 152 -0.17 -3.39 -14.48
CA ALA A 152 0.93 -3.52 -15.41
C ALA A 152 2.11 -4.22 -14.73
N ASN A 153 2.60 -5.30 -15.34
CA ASN A 153 3.82 -5.98 -14.91
C ASN A 153 4.92 -5.71 -15.94
N VAL A 154 6.09 -5.27 -15.48
CA VAL A 154 7.29 -5.18 -16.33
C VAL A 154 8.05 -6.49 -16.13
N LEU A 155 8.10 -7.31 -17.18
CA LEU A 155 8.85 -8.56 -17.24
C LEU A 155 10.26 -8.32 -17.79
#